data_AF-A0A0G1DLY0-F1
#
_entry.id   AF-A0A0G1DLY0-F1
#
_cell.length_a   1.000
_cell.length_b   1.000
_cell.length_c   1.000
_cell.angle_alpha   90.00
_cell.angle_beta   90.00
_cell.angle_gamma   90.00
#
_symmetry.space_group_name_H-M   'P 1'
#
loop_
_entity.id
_entity.type
_entity.pdbx_description
1 polymer ?
#
loop_
_entity_poly.entity_id
_entity_poly.type
_entity_poly.pdbx_seq_one_letter_code
_entity_poly.pdbx_strand_id
1 'polypeptide(L)'
;MDELDQQQEVLRHKTFLLMFRILLIFGIPAVLAYFAGGWLDKSYDMRPYGSLMALGVAIVTSWTITIRIYLKVDKEFRELRKKMDERDAAKKKTPDTDQE
;
A
#
# COMPACT_ATOMS: atom_id res chain seq x y z
N MET A 1 16.29 -27.56 -1.27
CA MET A 1 15.19 -26.58 -1.16
C MET A 1 15.71 -25.34 -1.84
N ASP A 2 15.33 -25.17 -3.10
CA ASP A 2 15.97 -24.22 -4.01
C ASP A 2 15.63 -22.77 -3.61
N GLU A 3 16.60 -21.86 -3.69
CA GLU A 3 16.43 -20.42 -3.38
C GLU A 3 15.23 -19.77 -4.09
N LEU A 4 14.80 -20.36 -5.21
CA LEU A 4 13.66 -19.92 -6.01
C LEU A 4 12.32 -20.12 -5.28
N ASP A 5 12.14 -21.21 -4.53
CA ASP A 5 10.91 -21.49 -3.79
C ASP A 5 10.76 -20.53 -2.59
N GLN A 6 11.87 -20.22 -1.92
CA GLN A 6 11.89 -19.27 -0.81
C GLN A 6 11.52 -17.85 -1.27
N GLN A 7 11.99 -17.43 -2.43
CA GLN A 7 11.61 -16.12 -2.99
C GLN A 7 10.12 -16.07 -3.36
N GLN A 8 9.58 -17.14 -3.94
CA GLN A 8 8.15 -17.22 -4.25
C GLN A 8 7.26 -17.09 -3.01
N GLU A 9 7.59 -17.74 -1.89
CA GLU A 9 6.79 -17.63 -0.66
C GLU A 9 6.80 -16.21 -0.08
N VAL A 10 7.95 -15.55 -0.10
CA VAL A 10 8.07 -14.15 0.37
C VAL A 10 7.29 -13.20 -0.52
N LEU A 11 7.32 -13.38 -1.84
CA LEU A 11 6.52 -12.58 -2.78
C LEU A 11 5.02 -12.80 -2.57
N ARG A 12 4.61 -14.04 -2.33
CA ARG A 12 3.20 -14.39 -2.12
C ARG A 12 2.66 -13.78 -0.83
N HIS A 13 3.42 -13.85 0.26
CA HIS A 13 3.03 -13.27 1.54
C HIS A 13 2.94 -11.74 1.47
N LYS A 14 3.90 -11.09 0.79
CA LYS A 14 3.86 -9.63 0.55
C LYS A 14 2.67 -9.21 -0.30
N THR A 15 2.38 -9.95 -1.36
CA THR A 15 1.23 -9.69 -2.24
C THR A 15 -0.09 -9.82 -1.48
N PHE A 16 -0.22 -10.84 -0.63
CA PHE A 16 -1.41 -11.04 0.19
C PHE A 16 -1.65 -9.87 1.16
N LEU A 17 -0.60 -9.41 1.86
CA LEU A 17 -0.67 -8.24 2.73
C LEU A 17 -1.01 -6.96 1.96
N LEU A 18 -0.46 -6.78 0.75
CA LEU A 18 -0.78 -5.65 -0.13
C LEU A 18 -2.25 -5.65 -0.53
N MET A 19 -2.82 -6.80 -0.91
CA MET A 19 -4.24 -6.93 -1.22
C MET A 19 -5.12 -6.51 -0.04
N PHE A 20 -4.82 -7.01 1.17
CA PHE A 20 -5.58 -6.65 2.37
C PHE A 20 -5.49 -5.15 2.69
N ARG A 21 -4.30 -4.57 2.48
CA ARG A 21 -4.08 -3.14 2.67
C ARG A 21 -4.88 -2.30 1.68
N ILE A 22 -4.94 -2.69 0.41
CA ILE A 22 -5.77 -2.03 -0.61
C ILE A 22 -7.25 -2.12 -0.22
N LEU A 23 -7.71 -3.29 0.24
CA LEU A 23 -9.06 -3.50 0.73
C LEU A 23 -9.43 -2.55 1.87
N LEU A 24 -8.54 -2.32 2.84
CA LEU A 24 -8.80 -1.36 3.92
C LEU A 24 -8.79 0.09 3.43
N ILE A 25 -7.90 0.43 2.48
CA ILE A 25 -7.81 1.79 1.92
C ILE A 25 -9.09 2.18 1.17
N PHE A 26 -9.74 1.25 0.49
CA PHE A 26 -11.02 1.53 -0.20
C PHE A 26 -12.25 1.21 0.66
N GLY A 27 -12.16 0.17 1.49
CA GLY A 27 -13.25 -0.29 2.33
C GLY A 27 -13.61 0.68 3.45
N ILE A 28 -12.62 1.22 4.17
CA ILE A 28 -12.88 2.15 5.27
C ILE A 28 -13.58 3.43 4.77
N PRO A 29 -13.06 4.13 3.74
CA PRO A 29 -13.74 5.32 3.24
C PRO A 29 -15.11 5.02 2.65
N ALA A 30 -15.30 3.89 1.95
CA ALA A 30 -16.60 3.52 1.40
C ALA A 30 -17.66 3.30 2.49
N VAL A 31 -17.31 2.61 3.58
CA VAL A 31 -18.21 2.43 4.73
C VAL A 31 -18.53 3.77 5.38
N LEU A 32 -17.52 4.61 5.62
CA LEU A 32 -17.73 5.95 6.19
C LEU A 32 -18.62 6.82 5.30
N ALA A 33 -18.43 6.78 3.98
CA ALA A 33 -19.24 7.51 3.01
C ALA A 33 -20.70 7.10 3.03
N TYR A 34 -20.96 5.80 3.13
CA TYR A 34 -22.31 5.26 3.16
C TYR A 34 -23.08 5.73 4.40
N PHE A 35 -22.44 5.66 5.59
CA PHE A 35 -23.06 6.13 6.83
C PHE A 35 -23.19 7.66 6.87
N ALA A 36 -22.14 8.40 6.49
CA ALA A 36 -22.16 9.86 6.50
C ALA A 36 -23.13 10.42 5.45
N GLY A 37 -23.15 9.85 4.25
CA GLY A 37 -24.05 10.21 3.16
C GLY A 37 -25.51 9.94 3.50
N GLY A 38 -25.81 8.78 4.10
CA GLY A 38 -27.15 8.44 4.57
C GLY A 38 -27.64 9.35 5.70
N TRP A 39 -26.75 9.81 6.58
CA TRP A 39 -27.07 10.80 7.60
C TRP A 39 -27.35 12.18 6.98
N LEU A 40 -26.51 12.63 6.05
CA LEU A 40 -26.69 13.90 5.33
C LEU A 40 -28.03 13.94 4.57
N ASP A 41 -28.34 12.87 3.87
CA ASP A 41 -29.58 12.67 3.12
C ASP A 41 -30.82 12.80 4.01
N LYS A 42 -30.76 12.28 5.24
CA LYS A 42 -31.87 12.33 6.20
C LYS A 42 -31.98 13.69 6.89
N SER A 43 -30.87 14.36 7.15
CA SER A 43 -30.84 15.65 7.83
C SER A 43 -31.21 16.83 6.92
N TYR A 44 -30.91 16.76 5.63
CA TYR A 44 -31.14 17.85 4.67
C TYR A 44 -32.25 17.56 3.66
N ASP A 45 -32.92 16.40 3.74
CA ASP A 45 -33.95 15.93 2.80
C ASP A 45 -33.49 15.95 1.33
N MET A 46 -32.18 15.79 1.12
CA MET A 46 -31.53 15.86 -0.20
C MET A 46 -31.37 14.49 -0.86
N ARG A 47 -32.19 13.50 -0.50
CA ARG A 47 -32.08 12.15 -1.08
C ARG A 47 -32.24 12.19 -2.61
N PRO A 48 -31.36 11.53 -3.40
CA PRO A 48 -30.16 10.76 -3.02
C PRO A 48 -28.83 11.54 -3.18
N TYR A 49 -28.89 12.86 -3.38
CA TYR A 49 -27.73 13.69 -3.72
C TYR A 49 -26.68 13.78 -2.62
N GLY A 50 -27.07 13.76 -1.34
CA GLY A 50 -26.14 13.75 -0.20
C GLY A 50 -25.32 12.46 -0.13
N SER A 51 -25.95 11.30 -0.35
CA SER A 51 -25.25 10.02 -0.49
C SER A 51 -24.32 9.99 -1.69
N LEU A 52 -24.74 10.53 -2.84
CA LEU A 52 -23.90 10.63 -4.04
C LEU A 52 -22.67 11.52 -3.82
N MET A 53 -22.85 12.68 -3.19
CA MET A 53 -21.75 13.59 -2.83
C MET A 53 -20.77 12.94 -1.87
N ALA A 54 -21.26 12.27 -0.83
CA ALA A 54 -20.41 11.55 0.13
C ALA A 54 -19.61 10.43 -0.53
N LEU A 55 -20.23 9.65 -1.42
CA LEU A 55 -19.54 8.64 -2.22
C LEU A 55 -18.47 9.25 -3.13
N GLY A 56 -18.79 10.34 -3.82
CA GLY A 56 -17.83 11.06 -4.66
C GLY A 56 -16.61 11.52 -3.87
N VAL A 57 -16.81 12.15 -2.71
CA VAL A 57 -15.73 12.59 -1.82
C VAL A 57 -14.91 11.40 -1.31
N ALA A 58 -15.55 10.30 -0.95
CA ALA A 58 -14.85 9.11 -0.46
C ALA A 58 -13.98 8.44 -1.53
N ILE A 59 -14.44 8.42 -2.79
CA ILE A 59 -13.63 7.95 -3.92
C ILE A 59 -12.38 8.83 -4.07
N VAL A 60 -12.54 10.15 -4.11
CA VAL A 60 -11.41 11.08 -4.27
C VAL A 60 -10.43 10.98 -3.11
N THR A 61 -10.94 10.84 -1.89
CA THR A 61 -10.13 10.67 -0.67
C THR A 61 -9.37 9.34 -0.70
N SER A 62 -10.03 8.25 -1.12
CA SER A 62 -9.40 6.93 -1.27
C SER A 62 -8.26 6.95 -2.28
N TRP A 63 -8.45 7.62 -3.43
CA TRP A 63 -7.41 7.79 -4.44
C TRP A 63 -6.25 8.62 -3.91
N THR A 64 -6.53 9.72 -3.21
CA THR A 64 -5.49 10.57 -2.61
C THR A 64 -4.63 9.79 -1.60
N ILE A 65 -5.27 9.01 -0.72
CA ILE A 65 -4.58 8.15 0.25
C ILE A 65 -3.77 7.06 -0.47
N THR A 66 -4.35 6.42 -1.48
CA THR A 66 -3.70 5.37 -2.28
C THR A 66 -2.43 5.89 -2.94
N ILE A 67 -2.51 7.03 -3.63
CA ILE A 67 -1.37 7.67 -4.29
C ILE A 67 -0.28 8.00 -3.26
N ARG A 68 -0.66 8.56 -2.11
CA ARG A 68 0.31 8.92 -1.06
C ARG A 68 1.02 7.70 -0.47
N ILE A 69 0.27 6.61 -0.27
CA ILE A 69 0.83 5.33 0.21
C ILE A 69 1.75 4.73 -0.86
N TYR A 70 1.35 4.73 -2.12
CA TYR A 70 2.17 4.24 -3.23
C TYR A 70 3.50 4.97 -3.31
N LEU A 71 3.49 6.31 -3.27
CA LEU A 71 4.72 7.12 -3.28
C LEU A 71 5.63 6.82 -2.09
N LYS A 72 5.05 6.57 -0.90
CA LYS A 72 5.82 6.20 0.29
C LYS A 72 6.47 4.83 0.15
N VAL A 73 5.70 3.84 -0.31
CA VAL A 73 6.16 2.46 -0.52
C VAL A 73 7.25 2.43 -1.60
N ASP A 74 7.07 3.14 -2.71
CA ASP A 74 8.05 3.24 -3.80
C ASP A 74 9.37 3.88 -3.31
N LYS A 75 9.30 4.87 -2.41
CA LYS A 75 10.47 5.43 -1.76
C LYS A 75 11.19 4.41 -0.87
N GLU A 76 10.45 3.67 -0.04
CA GLU A 76 11.00 2.62 0.83
C GLU A 76 11.66 1.50 0.02
N PHE A 77 11.07 1.09 -1.11
CA PHE A 77 11.67 0.09 -2.01
C PHE A 77 12.96 0.60 -2.66
N ARG A 78 13.01 1.86 -3.12
CA ARG A 78 14.25 2.47 -3.65
C ARG A 78 15.36 2.49 -2.60
N GLU A 79 15.04 2.85 -1.37
CA GLU A 79 16.01 2.84 -0.27
C GLU A 79 16.49 1.42 0.07
N LEU A 80 15.60 0.42 0.07
CA LEU A 80 15.98 -0.98 0.26
C LEU A 80 16.91 -1.48 -0.83
N ARG A 81 16.60 -1.17 -2.10
CA ARG A 81 17.42 -1.59 -3.24
C ARG A 81 18.81 -0.99 -3.20
N LYS A 82 18.91 0.29 -2.85
CA LYS A 82 20.20 0.98 -2.68
C LYS A 82 21.04 0.35 -1.57
N LYS A 83 20.42 -0.04 -0.45
CA LYS A 83 21.10 -0.76 0.64
C LYS A 83 21.56 -2.17 0.24
N MET A 84 20.81 -2.86 -0.62
CA MET A 84 21.22 -4.16 -1.16
C MET A 84 22.41 -4.02 -2.11
N ASP A 85 22.37 -3.06 -3.03
CA ASP A 85 23.48 -2.79 -3.94
C ASP A 85 24.77 -2.39 -3.19
N GLU A 86 24.66 -1.60 -2.12
CA GLU A 86 25.79 -1.23 -1.25
C GLU A 86 26.35 -2.44 -0.46
N ARG A 87 25.46 -3.32 0.04
CA ARG A 87 25.87 -4.58 0.70
C ARG A 87 26.61 -5.50 -0.27
N ASP A 88 26.12 -5.63 -1.49
CA ASP A 88 26.73 -6.48 -2.51
C ASP A 88 28.05 -5.89 -3.03
N ALA A 89 28.14 -4.56 -3.16
CA ALA A 89 29.38 -3.87 -3.48
C ALA A 89 30.42 -3.98 -2.34
N ALA A 90 29.98 -3.93 -1.08
CA ALA A 90 30.86 -4.14 0.08
C ALA A 90 31.33 -5.60 0.16
N LYS A 91 30.45 -6.58 -0.09
CA LYS A 91 30.81 -8.00 -0.15
C LYS A 91 31.81 -8.30 -1.27
N LYS A 92 31.68 -7.65 -2.43
CA LYS A 92 32.66 -7.75 -3.54
C LYS A 92 34.00 -7.08 -3.24
N LYS A 93 34.07 -6.14 -2.30
CA LYS A 93 35.31 -5.46 -1.88
C LYS A 93 36.06 -6.18 -0.77
N THR A 94 35.48 -7.23 -0.19
CA THR A 94 36.17 -8.14 0.74
C THR A 94 36.40 -9.51 0.08
N PRO A 95 37.14 -9.63 -1.05
CA PRO A 95 37.72 -10.90 -1.40
C PRO A 95 38.98 -11.08 -0.54
N ASP A 96 38.96 -12.11 0.30
CA ASP A 96 40.14 -12.81 0.78
C ASP A 96 41.16 -11.99 1.60
N THR A 97 40.98 -11.99 2.91
CA THR A 97 42.10 -11.83 3.85
C THR A 97 41.82 -12.72 5.04
N ASP A 98 41.76 -14.03 4.79
CA ASP A 98 41.85 -15.09 5.81
C ASP A 98 42.33 -16.38 5.11
N GLN A 99 43.49 -16.30 4.45
CA GLN A 99 44.33 -17.46 4.12
C GLN A 99 45.79 -17.09 4.36
N GLU A 100 46.23 -17.10 5.63
CA GLU A 100 47.62 -17.35 6.03
C GLU A 100 47.68 -18.18 7.31
#